data_AF-A0A6I9NCQ8-F1
#
_entry.id   AF-A0A6I9NCQ8-F1
#
_cell.length_a   1.000
_cell.length_b   1.000
_cell.length_c   1.000
_cell.angle_alpha   90.00
_cell.angle_beta   90.00
_cell.angle_gamma   90.00
#
_symmetry.space_group_name_H-M   'P 1'
#
loop_
_entity.id
_entity.type
_entity.pdbx_description
1 polymer ?
#
loop_
_entity_poly.entity_id
_entity_poly.type
_entity_poly.pdbx_seq_one_letter_code
_entity_poly.pdbx_strand_id
1 'polypeptide(L)'
;TCVSSNETQGEFLRYRVEKHSGVKPVQLLALTQELKQGFLSELSILEELERDVQMEQQYISCVVEGMQEQRLIICPLCHMNNLNINSHFVSCCCGLYINTQDQNITPDLLQSLLEARVSEHMEDCVQNPVFSVAPPTDGSPSLMISCKVRSCIM
;
A
#
# COMPACT_ATOMS: atom_id res chain seq x y z
N THR A 1 58.56 -0.56 55.36
CA THR A 1 57.27 -0.90 56.01
C THR A 1 56.10 -0.77 55.02
N CYS A 2 56.24 -1.24 53.78
CA CYS A 2 55.31 -0.83 52.71
C CYS A 2 54.87 -1.97 51.78
N VAL A 3 54.79 -3.21 52.28
CA VAL A 3 54.37 -4.39 51.47
C VAL A 3 52.97 -4.88 51.88
N SER A 4 52.56 -4.66 53.13
CA SER A 4 51.27 -5.13 53.67
C SER A 4 50.03 -4.30 53.24
N SER A 5 50.23 -3.13 52.63
CA SER A 5 49.12 -2.23 52.25
C SER A 5 48.57 -2.49 50.84
N ASN A 6 49.34 -3.12 49.94
CA ASN A 6 48.93 -3.34 48.56
C ASN A 6 48.13 -4.65 48.37
N GLU A 7 48.44 -5.69 49.14
CA GLU A 7 47.70 -6.97 49.09
C GLU A 7 46.25 -6.80 49.60
N THR A 8 46.08 -6.04 50.69
CA THR A 8 44.76 -5.73 51.26
C THR A 8 43.92 -4.82 50.35
N GLN A 9 44.54 -3.93 49.58
CA GLN A 9 43.86 -3.08 48.61
C GLN A 9 43.38 -3.88 47.37
N GLY A 10 44.20 -4.83 46.90
CA GLY A 10 43.86 -5.73 45.81
C GLY A 10 42.72 -6.70 46.15
N GLU A 11 42.70 -7.24 47.37
CA GLU A 11 41.62 -8.09 47.87
C GLU A 11 40.31 -7.31 48.09
N PHE A 12 40.40 -6.06 48.56
CA PHE A 12 39.24 -5.20 48.75
C PHE A 12 38.60 -4.78 47.41
N LEU A 13 39.43 -4.52 46.38
CA LEU A 13 38.94 -4.25 45.03
C LEU A 13 38.31 -5.49 44.39
N ARG A 14 38.89 -6.68 44.58
CA ARG A 14 38.28 -7.96 44.15
C ARG A 14 36.91 -8.19 44.79
N TYR A 15 36.84 -8.05 46.10
CA TYR A 15 35.60 -8.21 46.87
C TYR A 15 34.53 -7.18 46.47
N ARG A 16 34.94 -5.95 46.15
CA ARG A 16 34.04 -4.89 45.69
C ARG A 16 33.51 -5.16 44.28
N VAL A 17 34.34 -5.65 43.37
CA VAL A 17 33.90 -6.05 42.01
C VAL A 17 32.94 -7.24 42.08
N GLU A 18 33.24 -8.24 42.92
CA GLU A 18 32.35 -9.39 43.15
C GLU A 18 31.03 -9.00 43.83
N LYS A 19 31.04 -8.04 44.77
CA LYS A 19 29.83 -7.56 45.44
C LYS A 19 28.98 -6.58 44.65
N HIS A 20 29.56 -5.84 43.69
CA HIS A 20 28.82 -4.86 42.88
C HIS A 20 28.43 -5.38 41.49
N SER A 21 28.91 -6.56 41.08
CA SER A 21 28.41 -7.29 39.92
C SER A 21 27.14 -8.05 40.31
N GLY A 22 26.00 -7.35 40.38
CA GLY A 22 24.70 -7.91 40.80
C GLY A 22 24.13 -9.04 39.91
N VAL A 23 24.81 -9.40 38.82
CA VAL A 23 24.41 -10.46 37.89
C VAL A 23 25.49 -11.54 37.88
N LYS A 24 25.12 -12.78 38.21
CA LYS A 24 26.03 -13.92 38.15
C LYS A 24 26.27 -14.30 36.68
N PRO A 25 27.46 -14.82 36.32
CA PRO A 25 27.76 -15.26 34.94
C PRO A 25 26.72 -16.21 34.36
N VAL A 26 26.17 -17.12 35.18
CA VAL A 26 25.11 -18.06 34.78
C VAL A 26 23.81 -17.35 34.42
N GLN A 27 23.45 -16.27 35.12
CA GLN A 27 22.25 -15.47 34.82
C GLN A 27 22.44 -14.67 33.53
N LEU A 28 23.62 -14.09 33.31
CA LEU A 28 23.93 -13.38 32.06
C LEU A 28 23.85 -14.31 30.84
N LEU A 29 24.34 -15.55 30.97
CA LEU A 29 24.25 -16.57 29.93
C LEU A 29 22.78 -16.93 29.61
N ALA A 30 21.95 -17.13 30.63
CA ALA A 30 20.52 -17.42 30.44
C ALA A 30 19.79 -16.26 29.71
N LEU A 31 19.99 -15.02 30.17
CA LEU A 31 19.41 -13.83 29.54
C LEU A 31 19.86 -13.67 28.08
N THR A 32 21.13 -13.97 27.79
CA THR A 32 21.66 -13.90 26.42
C THR A 32 21.03 -14.97 25.53
N GLN A 33 20.78 -16.17 26.07
CA GLN A 33 20.13 -17.25 25.32
C GLN A 33 18.66 -16.95 25.06
N GLU A 34 17.93 -16.41 26.04
CA GLU A 34 16.55 -15.95 25.89
C GLU A 34 16.43 -14.86 24.82
N LEU A 35 17.32 -13.86 24.85
CA LEU A 35 17.32 -12.79 23.85
C LEU A 35 17.64 -13.31 22.45
N LYS A 36 18.62 -14.20 22.32
CA LYS A 36 18.93 -14.84 21.03
C LYS A 36 17.74 -15.66 20.52
N GLN A 37 17.07 -16.40 21.40
CA GLN A 37 15.91 -17.20 21.01
C GLN A 37 14.73 -16.32 20.59
N GLY A 38 14.50 -15.21 21.31
CA GLY A 38 13.51 -14.19 20.93
C GLY A 38 13.80 -13.62 19.54
N PHE A 39 15.04 -13.19 19.29
CA PHE A 39 15.43 -12.67 17.98
C PHE A 39 15.25 -13.68 16.83
N LEU A 40 15.62 -14.95 17.04
CA LEU A 40 15.40 -16.00 16.04
C LEU A 40 13.90 -16.25 15.79
N SER A 41 13.07 -16.16 16.82
CA SER A 41 11.61 -16.29 16.65
C SER A 41 11.02 -15.11 15.87
N GLU A 42 11.50 -13.89 16.12
CA GLU A 42 11.07 -12.70 15.38
C GLU A 42 11.45 -12.78 13.91
N LEU A 43 12.66 -13.24 13.58
CA LEU A 43 13.09 -13.47 12.20
C LEU A 43 12.18 -14.48 11.48
N SER A 44 11.84 -15.58 12.15
CA SER A 44 10.92 -16.58 11.58
C SER A 44 9.53 -16.00 11.29
N ILE A 45 9.03 -15.10 12.15
CA ILE A 45 7.74 -14.42 11.93
C ILE A 45 7.84 -13.47 10.72
N LEU A 46 8.93 -12.72 10.59
CA LEU A 46 9.14 -11.84 9.44
C LEU A 46 9.20 -12.62 8.12
N GLU A 47 9.89 -13.76 8.10
CA GLU A 47 9.94 -14.66 6.93
C GLU A 47 8.57 -15.25 6.57
N GLU A 48 7.72 -15.54 7.56
CA GLU A 48 6.34 -15.98 7.33
C GLU A 48 5.50 -14.84 6.73
N LEU A 49 5.54 -13.66 7.34
CA LEU A 49 4.81 -12.48 6.84
C LEU A 49 5.21 -12.10 5.41
N GLU A 50 6.51 -12.17 5.08
CA GLU A 50 6.97 -11.88 3.73
C GLU A 50 6.40 -12.89 2.71
N ARG A 51 6.33 -14.18 3.08
CA ARG A 51 5.70 -15.20 2.23
C ARG A 51 4.20 -14.95 2.07
N ASP A 52 3.50 -14.59 3.13
CA ASP A 52 2.07 -14.29 3.07
C ASP A 52 1.79 -13.10 2.14
N VAL A 53 2.57 -12.03 2.26
CA VAL A 53 2.47 -10.85 1.38
C VAL A 53 2.72 -11.24 -0.08
N GLN A 54 3.73 -12.07 -0.36
CA GLN A 54 4.01 -12.55 -1.71
C GLN A 54 2.84 -13.38 -2.26
N MET A 55 2.22 -14.22 -1.44
CA MET A 55 1.06 -15.02 -1.82
C MET A 55 -0.18 -14.16 -2.09
N GLU A 56 -0.46 -13.19 -1.23
CA GLU A 56 -1.57 -12.23 -1.43
C GLU A 56 -1.36 -11.44 -2.72
N GLN A 57 -0.15 -10.96 -2.97
CA GLN A 57 0.18 -10.25 -4.20
C GLN A 57 -0.01 -11.12 -5.45
N GLN A 58 0.40 -12.39 -5.40
CA GLN A 58 0.18 -13.35 -6.48
C GLN A 58 -1.31 -13.60 -6.71
N TYR A 59 -2.08 -13.81 -5.65
CA TYR A 59 -3.53 -13.99 -5.74
C TYR A 59 -4.21 -12.78 -6.38
N ILE A 60 -3.89 -11.57 -5.93
CA ILE A 60 -4.40 -10.32 -6.50
C ILE A 60 -4.01 -10.21 -7.98
N SER A 61 -2.76 -10.51 -8.35
CA SER A 61 -2.31 -10.48 -9.75
C SER A 61 -3.13 -11.41 -10.62
N CYS A 62 -3.32 -12.67 -10.20
CA CYS A 62 -4.11 -13.64 -10.95
C CYS A 62 -5.57 -13.20 -11.12
N VAL A 63 -6.19 -12.63 -10.08
CA VAL A 63 -7.56 -12.11 -10.16
C VAL A 63 -7.64 -10.92 -11.13
N VAL A 64 -6.69 -9.98 -11.05
CA VAL A 64 -6.63 -8.82 -11.94
C VAL A 64 -6.41 -9.24 -13.40
N GLU A 65 -5.50 -10.17 -13.66
CA GLU A 65 -5.27 -10.73 -15.00
C GLU A 65 -6.54 -11.36 -15.57
N GLY A 66 -7.27 -12.16 -14.79
CA GLY A 66 -8.55 -12.73 -15.21
C GLY A 66 -9.65 -11.69 -15.47
N MET A 67 -9.59 -10.53 -14.81
CA MET A 67 -10.51 -9.42 -15.07
C MET A 67 -10.17 -8.66 -16.36
N GLN A 68 -8.88 -8.54 -16.71
CA GLN A 68 -8.45 -7.87 -17.95
C GLN A 68 -8.98 -8.58 -19.20
N GLU A 69 -9.11 -9.91 -19.15
CA GLU A 69 -9.68 -10.71 -20.25
C GLU A 69 -11.14 -10.33 -20.57
N GLN A 70 -11.88 -9.84 -19.58
CA GLN A 70 -13.31 -9.53 -19.70
C GLN A 70 -13.59 -8.09 -20.18
N ARG A 71 -12.54 -7.25 -20.34
CA ARG A 71 -12.61 -5.84 -20.78
C ARG A 71 -13.69 -5.02 -20.06
N LEU A 72 -13.84 -5.26 -18.76
CA LEU A 72 -14.84 -4.58 -17.94
C LEU A 72 -14.27 -3.26 -17.43
N ILE A 73 -14.94 -2.15 -17.73
CA ILE A 73 -14.58 -0.82 -17.21
C ILE A 73 -15.44 -0.53 -15.99
N ILE A 74 -14.82 -0.34 -14.83
CA ILE A 74 -15.53 0.07 -13.60
C ILE A 74 -16.02 1.51 -13.79
N CYS A 75 -17.28 1.77 -13.42
CA CYS A 75 -17.88 3.09 -13.53
C CYS A 75 -17.15 4.10 -12.62
N PRO A 76 -16.60 5.18 -13.19
CA PRO A 76 -15.80 6.14 -12.43
C PRO A 76 -16.62 7.06 -11.51
N LEU A 77 -17.95 7.00 -11.59
CA LEU A 77 -18.83 7.77 -10.69
C LEU A 77 -19.15 6.99 -9.41
N CYS A 78 -19.50 5.71 -9.53
CA CYS A 78 -19.92 4.91 -8.38
C CYS A 78 -18.83 3.99 -7.83
N HIS A 79 -17.77 3.71 -8.60
CA HIS A 79 -16.66 2.83 -8.23
C HIS A 79 -17.10 1.39 -7.83
N MET A 80 -18.32 0.98 -8.21
CA MET A 80 -18.93 -0.28 -7.79
C MET A 80 -19.42 -1.16 -8.94
N ASN A 81 -19.99 -0.55 -9.98
CA ASN A 81 -20.61 -1.28 -11.09
C ASN A 81 -19.78 -1.09 -12.37
N ASN A 82 -19.79 -2.10 -13.23
CA ASN A 82 -19.20 -1.96 -14.57
C ASN A 82 -20.06 -1.09 -15.48
N LEU A 83 -19.42 -0.40 -16.42
CA LEU A 83 -20.08 0.31 -17.50
C LEU A 83 -20.65 -0.69 -18.51
N ASN A 84 -21.85 -0.42 -18.99
CA ASN A 84 -22.40 -1.04 -20.19
C ASN A 84 -22.13 -0.11 -21.37
N ILE A 85 -21.30 -0.57 -22.30
CA ILE A 85 -20.75 0.21 -23.41
C ILE A 85 -21.19 -0.46 -24.71
N ASN A 86 -21.79 0.30 -25.61
CA ASN A 86 -22.02 -0.10 -26.99
C ASN A 86 -21.86 1.11 -27.93
N SER A 87 -22.10 0.90 -29.23
CA SER A 87 -21.95 1.93 -30.26
C SER A 87 -22.87 3.15 -30.10
N HIS A 88 -23.89 3.09 -29.24
CA HIS A 88 -24.90 4.12 -29.09
C HIS A 88 -24.88 4.82 -27.74
N PHE A 89 -24.43 4.14 -26.68
CA PHE A 89 -24.37 4.74 -25.36
C PHE A 89 -23.36 4.08 -24.43
N VAL A 90 -23.03 4.83 -23.38
CA VAL A 90 -22.35 4.36 -22.17
C VAL A 90 -23.29 4.54 -21.00
N SER A 91 -23.52 3.49 -20.21
CA SER A 91 -24.44 3.55 -19.07
C SER A 91 -23.99 2.77 -17.85
N CYS A 92 -24.57 3.06 -16.69
CA CYS A 92 -24.33 2.35 -15.45
C CYS A 92 -25.59 2.31 -14.57
N CYS A 93 -25.75 1.25 -13.77
CA CYS A 93 -26.85 1.11 -12.81
C CYS A 93 -26.91 2.22 -11.74
N CYS A 94 -25.83 3.01 -11.58
CA CYS A 94 -25.85 4.19 -10.70
C CYS A 94 -26.59 5.39 -11.28
N GLY A 95 -27.07 5.30 -12.53
CA GLY A 95 -27.80 6.38 -13.23
C GLY A 95 -26.96 7.14 -14.26
N LEU A 96 -25.70 6.75 -14.50
CA LEU A 96 -24.93 7.28 -15.62
C LEU A 96 -25.56 6.87 -16.94
N TYR A 97 -25.78 7.83 -17.83
CA TYR A 97 -26.18 7.58 -19.21
C TYR A 97 -25.60 8.68 -20.12
N ILE A 98 -24.80 8.28 -21.10
CA ILE A 98 -24.17 9.16 -22.08
C ILE A 98 -24.51 8.63 -23.46
N ASN A 99 -25.12 9.46 -24.31
CA ASN A 99 -25.39 9.11 -25.70
C ASN A 99 -24.13 9.35 -26.55
N THR A 100 -23.71 8.31 -27.27
CA THR A 100 -22.49 8.28 -28.10
C THR A 100 -22.78 7.90 -29.56
N GLN A 101 -24.05 7.95 -30.02
CA GLN A 101 -24.48 7.49 -31.34
C GLN A 101 -23.64 8.02 -32.52
N ASP A 102 -23.09 9.23 -32.40
CA ASP A 102 -22.29 9.87 -33.47
C ASP A 102 -20.78 9.88 -33.21
N GLN A 103 -20.32 9.31 -32.10
CA GLN A 103 -18.93 9.43 -31.63
C GLN A 103 -18.12 8.13 -31.77
N ASN A 104 -18.77 7.03 -32.21
CA ASN A 104 -18.15 5.71 -32.40
C ASN A 104 -17.26 5.27 -31.21
N ILE A 105 -17.77 5.45 -30.00
CA ILE A 105 -17.05 5.12 -28.77
C ILE A 105 -17.03 3.60 -28.59
N THR A 106 -15.84 3.01 -28.64
CA THR A 106 -15.59 1.60 -28.30
C THR A 106 -15.14 1.47 -26.84
N PRO A 107 -15.28 0.28 -26.23
CA PRO A 107 -14.72 0.04 -24.90
C PRO A 107 -13.22 0.35 -24.81
N ASP A 108 -12.43 -0.08 -25.81
CA ASP A 108 -10.98 0.13 -25.82
C ASP A 108 -10.61 1.63 -25.94
N LEU A 109 -11.36 2.39 -26.73
CA LEU A 109 -11.17 3.84 -26.85
C LEU A 109 -11.53 4.54 -25.53
N LEU A 110 -12.66 4.18 -24.92
CA LEU A 110 -13.06 4.76 -23.63
C LEU A 110 -12.04 4.44 -22.54
N GLN A 111 -11.56 3.19 -22.49
CA GLN A 111 -10.55 2.76 -21.53
C GLN A 111 -9.26 3.55 -21.68
N SER A 112 -8.70 3.62 -22.90
CA SER A 112 -7.45 4.36 -23.15
C SER A 112 -7.57 5.85 -22.83
N LEU A 113 -8.72 6.47 -23.11
CA LEU A 113 -8.97 7.87 -22.75
C LEU A 113 -9.02 8.08 -21.23
N LEU A 114 -9.69 7.19 -20.49
CA LEU A 114 -9.75 7.27 -19.03
C LEU A 114 -8.37 7.04 -18.41
N GLU A 115 -7.66 6.01 -18.86
CA GLU A 115 -6.32 5.66 -18.38
C GLU A 115 -5.32 6.79 -18.64
N ALA A 116 -5.30 7.35 -19.86
CA ALA A 116 -4.39 8.45 -20.20
C ALA A 116 -4.64 9.67 -19.32
N ARG A 117 -5.89 10.09 -19.15
CA ARG A 117 -6.23 11.31 -18.40
C ARG A 117 -6.07 11.14 -16.90
N VAL A 118 -6.33 9.94 -16.36
CA VAL A 118 -6.04 9.64 -14.96
C VAL A 118 -4.53 9.57 -14.72
N SER A 119 -3.78 8.91 -15.62
CA SER A 119 -2.33 8.77 -15.47
C SER A 119 -1.62 10.12 -15.52
N GLU A 120 -1.95 10.96 -16.50
CA GLU A 120 -1.40 12.32 -16.62
C GLU A 120 -1.63 13.15 -15.35
N HIS A 121 -2.85 13.08 -14.79
CA HIS A 121 -3.16 13.73 -13.51
C HIS A 121 -2.33 13.17 -12.35
N MET A 122 -2.11 11.85 -12.33
CA MET A 122 -1.41 11.17 -11.23
C MET A 122 0.11 11.35 -11.24
N GLU A 123 0.70 11.85 -12.34
CA GLU A 123 2.13 12.21 -12.38
C GLU A 123 2.45 13.35 -11.41
N ASP A 124 1.56 14.34 -11.31
CA ASP A 124 1.74 15.54 -10.49
C ASP A 124 0.84 15.57 -9.22
N CYS A 125 -0.07 14.61 -9.06
CA CYS A 125 -1.07 14.64 -7.98
C CYS A 125 -1.36 13.26 -7.37
N VAL A 126 -1.24 13.18 -6.04
CA VAL A 126 -1.53 11.96 -5.27
C VAL A 126 -3.01 11.75 -4.96
N GLN A 127 -3.89 12.68 -5.35
CA GLN A 127 -5.32 12.60 -5.07
C GLN A 127 -6.04 11.95 -6.25
N ASN A 128 -6.99 11.08 -5.98
CA ASN A 128 -7.83 10.51 -7.04
C ASN A 128 -8.65 11.62 -7.73
N PRO A 129 -8.71 11.61 -9.07
CA PRO A 129 -9.58 12.53 -9.79
C PRO A 129 -11.05 12.23 -9.47
N VAL A 130 -11.86 13.29 -9.52
CA VAL A 130 -13.30 13.24 -9.29
C VAL A 130 -14.01 13.31 -10.63
N PHE A 131 -14.84 12.31 -10.89
CA PHE A 131 -15.70 12.27 -12.06
C PHE A 131 -17.07 12.88 -11.75
N SER A 132 -17.62 13.58 -12.74
CA SER A 132 -18.97 14.15 -12.67
C SER A 132 -19.61 14.17 -14.06
N VAL A 133 -20.91 14.40 -14.11
CA VAL A 133 -21.64 14.51 -15.37
C VAL A 133 -22.04 15.97 -15.56
N ALA A 134 -21.58 16.58 -16.65
CA ALA A 134 -22.03 17.91 -17.03
C ALA A 134 -23.43 17.83 -17.67
N PRO A 135 -24.32 18.79 -17.36
CA PRO A 135 -25.60 18.90 -18.05
C PRO A 135 -25.38 19.11 -19.55
N PRO A 136 -26.29 18.64 -20.40
CA PRO A 136 -26.17 18.76 -21.85
C PRO A 136 -26.27 20.23 -22.26
N THR A 137 -25.14 20.86 -22.59
CA THR A 137 -25.13 22.21 -23.15
C THR A 137 -25.39 22.23 -24.66
N ASP A 138 -25.13 21.10 -25.36
CA ASP A 138 -25.31 20.95 -26.83
C ASP A 138 -25.91 19.58 -27.25
N GLY A 139 -26.65 18.91 -26.36
CA GLY A 139 -27.42 17.71 -26.71
C GLY A 139 -27.28 16.55 -25.72
N SER A 140 -26.08 16.00 -25.53
CA SER A 140 -25.82 14.85 -24.64
C SER A 140 -24.95 15.20 -23.41
N PRO A 141 -25.24 14.59 -22.24
CA PRO A 141 -24.44 14.81 -21.04
C PRO A 141 -23.01 14.29 -21.22
N SER A 142 -22.02 15.04 -20.73
CA SER A 142 -20.59 14.69 -20.88
C SER A 142 -19.98 14.25 -19.55
N LEU A 143 -19.11 13.24 -19.59
CA LEU A 143 -18.33 12.83 -18.42
C LEU A 143 -17.15 13.78 -18.24
N MET A 144 -17.09 14.44 -17.09
CA MET A 144 -16.05 15.39 -16.73
C MET A 144 -15.14 14.81 -15.66
N ILE A 145 -13.86 15.10 -15.78
CA ILE A 145 -12.83 14.79 -14.78
C ILE A 145 -12.36 16.09 -14.13
N SER A 146 -12.16 16.08 -12.81
CA SER A 146 -11.74 17.26 -12.04
C SER A 146 -10.87 16.85 -10.86
N CYS A 147 -10.12 17.78 -10.28
CA CYS A 147 -9.39 17.55 -9.03
C CYS A 147 -9.88 18.49 -7.92
N LYS A 148 -9.92 17.98 -6.68
CA LYS A 148 -10.19 18.80 -5.49
C LYS A 148 -9.01 19.70 -5.09
N VAL A 149 -7.81 19.42 -5.60
CA VAL A 149 -6.60 20.18 -5.31
C VAL A 149 -6.51 21.38 -6.25
N ARG A 150 -6.46 22.59 -5.68
CA ARG A 150 -6.50 23.85 -6.44
C ARG A 150 -5.28 24.09 -7.33
N SER A 151 -4.14 23.47 -7.02
CA SER A 151 -2.90 23.57 -7.78
C SER A 151 -2.69 22.44 -8.78
N CYS A 152 -3.66 21.54 -8.91
CA CYS A 152 -3.55 20.40 -9.80
C CYS A 152 -3.85 20.82 -11.24
N ILE A 153 -3.01 20.34 -12.16
CA ILE A 153 -3.24 20.48 -13.60
C ILE A 153 -4.15 19.31 -14.01
N MET A 154 -5.22 19.61 -14.74
CA MET A 154 -6.15 18.63 -15.31
C MET A 154 -5.97 18.58 -16.80
#